data_AF-A0A1T4S6H6-F1
#
_entry.id   AF-A0A1T4S6H6-F1
#
_cell.length_a   1.000
_cell.length_b   1.000
_cell.length_c   1.000
_cell.angle_alpha   90.00
_cell.angle_beta   90.00
_cell.angle_gamma   90.00
#
_symmetry.space_group_name_H-M   'P 1'
#
loop_
_entity.id
_entity.type
_entity.pdbx_description
1 polymer ?
#
loop_
_entity_poly.entity_id
_entity_poly.type
_entity_poly.pdbx_seq_one_letter_code
_entity_poly.pdbx_strand_id
1 'polypeptide(L)'
;MDEVHGVFSALPATLSAEDEVRHGIAIAELAADEDIPHFVYSSGASAGTVPTGIARFDAKPRIEAHVRRILPEATILRPSIFMDMLVRPGTGLDKGRYTSLVEPQGSMHVVSLADIGRFVAAVFYDRERFAGQVVPLASDRLTGLDLAAAFSQASGRPISYARLPDAVLSTNPDLAHMAESLERGPLSQPIDLDLMRAINPDLTSFRAWLATQGRPLLNEALRG
;
A
#
# COMPACT_ATOMS: atom_id res chain seq x y z
N MET A 1 29.28 -4.99 -19.58
CA MET A 1 28.21 -5.28 -18.62
C MET A 1 27.37 -4.03 -18.64
N ASP A 2 26.13 -4.10 -19.09
CA ASP A 2 25.31 -2.89 -19.23
C ASP A 2 25.15 -2.25 -17.84
N GLU A 3 25.55 -0.99 -17.74
CA GLU A 3 25.56 -0.22 -16.49
C GLU A 3 24.13 -0.08 -15.97
N VAL A 4 23.87 -0.55 -14.75
CA VAL A 4 22.52 -0.52 -14.15
C VAL A 4 22.22 0.90 -13.70
N HIS A 5 21.24 1.54 -14.35
CA HIS A 5 20.85 2.93 -14.05
C HIS A 5 20.20 3.12 -12.66
N GLY A 6 19.54 2.09 -12.13
CA GLY A 6 18.88 2.15 -10.84
C GLY A 6 18.31 0.81 -10.40
N VAL A 7 18.00 0.69 -9.11
CA VAL A 7 17.45 -0.53 -8.50
C VAL A 7 16.13 -0.21 -7.81
N PHE A 8 15.10 -0.97 -8.15
CA PHE A 8 13.82 -0.97 -7.43
C PHE A 8 13.77 -2.18 -6.48
N SER A 9 13.68 -1.92 -5.18
CA SER A 9 13.65 -2.94 -4.13
C SER A 9 12.25 -3.05 -3.54
N ALA A 10 11.61 -4.21 -3.73
CA ALA A 10 10.33 -4.56 -3.13
C ALA A 10 10.37 -5.99 -2.59
N LEU A 11 9.95 -6.18 -1.34
CA LEU A 11 10.03 -7.46 -0.65
C LEU A 11 8.64 -8.13 -0.53
N PRO A 12 8.55 -9.46 -0.68
CA PRO A 12 7.30 -10.18 -0.50
C PRO A 12 6.77 -10.06 0.93
N ALA A 13 5.46 -9.84 1.07
CA ALA A 13 4.78 -9.80 2.37
C ALA A 13 4.73 -11.18 3.08
N THR A 14 5.20 -12.26 2.44
CA THR A 14 5.25 -13.61 3.02
C THR A 14 6.49 -13.87 3.86
N LEU A 15 7.47 -12.97 3.85
CA LEU A 15 8.67 -13.08 4.67
C LEU A 15 8.34 -12.88 6.15
N SER A 16 9.15 -13.50 7.02
CA SER A 16 9.19 -13.10 8.43
C SER A 16 9.67 -11.65 8.53
N ALA A 17 9.29 -10.94 9.59
CA ALA A 17 9.77 -9.56 9.80
C ALA A 17 11.30 -9.48 9.86
N GLU A 18 11.97 -10.50 10.40
CA GLU A 18 13.42 -10.57 10.48
C GLU A 18 14.06 -10.79 9.11
N ASP A 19 13.50 -11.70 8.30
CA ASP A 19 13.97 -11.93 6.93
C ASP A 19 13.70 -10.75 6.03
N GLU A 20 12.57 -10.06 6.19
CA GLU A 20 12.28 -8.83 5.46
C GLU A 20 13.34 -7.77 5.76
N VAL A 21 13.66 -7.55 7.04
CA VAL A 21 14.73 -6.61 7.43
C VAL A 21 16.08 -7.04 6.89
N ARG A 22 16.44 -8.32 7.04
CA ARG A 22 17.72 -8.87 6.58
C ARG A 22 17.89 -8.69 5.07
N HIS A 23 16.89 -9.06 4.28
CA HIS A 23 16.94 -8.92 2.82
C HIS A 23 16.90 -7.46 2.39
N GLY A 24 16.06 -6.62 3.00
CA GLY A 24 15.95 -5.20 2.66
C GLY A 24 17.25 -4.44 2.89
N ILE A 25 17.91 -4.72 4.02
CA ILE A 25 19.23 -4.16 4.33
C ILE A 25 20.28 -4.69 3.35
N ALA A 26 20.35 -6.01 3.13
CA ALA A 26 21.36 -6.58 2.24
C ALA A 26 21.27 -6.02 0.80
N ILE A 27 20.05 -5.83 0.27
CA ILE A 27 19.86 -5.22 -1.06
C ILE A 27 20.34 -3.76 -1.07
N ALA A 28 20.09 -3.00 0.00
CA ALA A 28 20.52 -1.61 0.09
C ALA A 28 22.05 -1.49 0.25
N GLU A 29 22.68 -2.37 1.04
CA GLU A 29 24.14 -2.43 1.18
C GLU A 29 24.81 -2.78 -0.15
N LEU A 30 24.30 -3.79 -0.88
CA LEU A 30 24.78 -4.12 -2.22
C LEU A 30 24.62 -2.95 -3.20
N ALA A 31 23.50 -2.22 -3.14
CA ALA A 31 23.32 -1.05 -3.99
C ALA A 31 24.28 0.10 -3.67
N ALA A 32 24.70 0.23 -2.40
CA ALA A 32 25.72 1.19 -2.00
C ALA A 32 27.12 0.74 -2.43
N ASP A 33 27.46 -0.53 -2.27
CA ASP A 33 28.76 -1.09 -2.64
C ASP A 33 29.02 -1.05 -4.16
N GLU A 34 27.96 -1.14 -4.97
CA GLU A 34 28.03 -1.09 -6.44
C GLU A 34 27.77 0.32 -7.00
N ASP A 35 27.75 1.37 -6.15
CA ASP A 35 27.55 2.77 -6.54
C ASP A 35 26.29 2.99 -7.43
N ILE A 36 25.18 2.31 -7.11
CA ILE A 36 23.94 2.39 -7.90
C ILE A 36 23.43 3.85 -7.95
N PRO A 37 23.24 4.44 -9.15
CA PRO A 37 22.92 5.86 -9.26
C PRO A 37 21.60 6.27 -8.59
N HIS A 38 20.59 5.38 -8.61
CA HIS A 38 19.31 5.64 -7.97
C HIS A 38 18.72 4.38 -7.35
N PHE A 39 18.62 4.38 -6.02
CA PHE A 39 17.95 3.33 -5.27
C PHE A 39 16.53 3.74 -4.89
N VAL A 40 15.55 2.93 -5.28
CA VAL A 40 14.13 3.15 -4.97
C VAL A 40 13.62 2.00 -4.12
N TYR A 41 13.25 2.29 -2.87
CA TYR A 41 12.75 1.29 -1.93
C TYR A 41 11.22 1.36 -1.79
N SER A 42 10.54 0.23 -2.01
CA SER A 42 9.11 0.07 -1.74
C SER A 42 8.86 -0.34 -0.30
N SER A 43 8.53 0.65 0.52
CA SER A 43 8.04 0.49 1.88
C SER A 43 6.51 0.26 1.88
N GLY A 44 5.76 0.95 2.75
CA GLY A 44 4.30 0.94 2.83
C GLY A 44 3.79 2.10 3.67
N ALA A 45 2.57 2.56 3.40
CA ALA A 45 1.94 3.68 4.13
C ALA A 45 1.72 3.40 5.61
N SER A 46 1.75 2.12 6.04
CA SER A 46 1.73 1.74 7.44
C SER A 46 3.03 2.06 8.18
N ALA A 47 4.12 2.39 7.48
CA ALA A 47 5.40 2.73 8.10
C ALA A 47 5.28 4.05 8.88
N GLY A 48 5.23 3.93 10.21
CA GLY A 48 5.28 5.07 11.12
C GLY A 48 6.71 5.50 11.43
N THR A 49 6.85 6.64 12.10
CA THR A 49 8.13 7.13 12.64
C THR A 49 8.39 6.63 14.07
N VAL A 50 7.38 6.03 14.71
CA VAL A 50 7.44 5.50 16.07
C VAL A 50 7.32 3.98 16.01
N PRO A 51 8.22 3.22 16.67
CA PRO A 51 8.10 1.77 16.77
C PRO A 51 6.78 1.38 17.42
N THR A 52 6.10 0.42 16.81
CA THR A 52 4.80 -0.11 17.24
C THR A 52 4.94 -1.23 18.27
N GLY A 53 6.12 -1.85 18.35
CA GLY A 53 6.37 -3.03 19.16
C GLY A 53 5.89 -4.33 18.49
N ILE A 54 5.31 -4.24 17.29
CA ILE A 54 4.82 -5.37 16.51
C ILE A 54 5.77 -5.56 15.32
N ALA A 55 6.51 -6.68 15.33
CA ALA A 55 7.63 -6.91 14.43
C ALA A 55 7.32 -6.66 12.95
N ARG A 56 6.15 -7.11 12.44
CA ARG A 56 5.77 -6.93 11.04
C ARG A 56 5.51 -5.48 10.63
N PHE A 57 5.11 -4.62 11.56
CA PHE A 57 4.92 -3.18 11.26
C PHE A 57 6.20 -2.39 11.41
N ASP A 58 7.12 -2.86 12.25
CA ASP A 58 8.42 -2.23 12.50
C ASP A 58 9.48 -2.63 11.48
N ALA A 59 9.27 -3.70 10.71
CA ALA A 59 10.22 -4.18 9.70
C ALA A 59 10.56 -3.12 8.65
N LYS A 60 9.54 -2.54 8.01
CA LYS A 60 9.75 -1.52 6.96
C LYS A 60 10.37 -0.22 7.50
N PRO A 61 9.92 0.38 8.61
CA PRO A 61 10.60 1.52 9.24
C PRO A 61 12.08 1.26 9.55
N ARG A 62 12.45 0.05 9.98
CA ARG A 62 13.85 -0.33 10.22
C ARG A 62 14.67 -0.33 8.94
N ILE A 63 14.12 -0.87 7.84
CA ILE A 63 14.78 -0.84 6.54
C ILE A 63 14.89 0.60 6.03
N GLU A 64 13.83 1.41 6.14
CA GLU A 64 13.86 2.82 5.76
C GLU A 64 14.97 3.58 6.51
N ALA A 65 15.08 3.40 7.82
CA ALA A 65 16.11 4.03 8.63
C ALA A 65 17.52 3.61 8.20
N HIS A 66 17.72 2.33 7.84
CA HIS A 66 18.98 1.86 7.33
C HIS A 66 19.31 2.45 5.95
N VAL A 67 18.36 2.39 5.00
CA VAL A 67 18.51 2.95 3.65
C VAL A 67 18.88 4.42 3.72
N ARG A 68 18.20 5.21 4.56
CA ARG A 68 18.49 6.64 4.75
C ARG A 68 19.90 6.94 5.22
N ARG A 69 20.49 6.02 5.99
CA ARG A 69 21.85 6.19 6.53
C ARG A 69 22.92 5.93 5.48
N ILE A 70 22.73 4.93 4.60
CA ILE A 70 23.77 4.50 3.64
C ILE A 70 23.56 5.05 2.23
N LEU A 71 22.32 5.35 1.87
CA LEU A 71 21.90 5.87 0.57
C LEU A 71 20.98 7.08 0.79
N PRO A 72 21.53 8.25 1.20
CA PRO A 72 20.73 9.41 1.58
C PRO A 72 19.86 9.95 0.43
N GLU A 73 20.30 9.76 -0.82
CA GLU A 73 19.59 10.14 -2.04
C GLU A 73 18.54 9.09 -2.50
N ALA A 74 18.41 7.96 -1.79
CA ALA A 74 17.39 6.97 -2.13
C ALA A 74 15.96 7.55 -2.02
N THR A 75 15.10 7.16 -2.95
CA THR A 75 13.67 7.46 -2.88
C THR A 75 12.96 6.33 -2.16
N ILE A 76 12.14 6.66 -1.18
CA ILE A 76 11.31 5.69 -0.45
C ILE A 76 9.87 5.87 -0.88
N LEU A 77 9.28 4.85 -1.47
CA LEU A 77 7.87 4.83 -1.84
C LEU A 77 7.07 4.18 -0.71
N ARG A 78 5.96 4.80 -0.32
CA ARG A 78 5.02 4.26 0.66
C ARG A 78 3.66 4.04 0.02
N PRO A 79 3.48 2.92 -0.70
CA PRO A 79 2.18 2.53 -1.23
C PRO A 79 1.11 2.42 -0.13
N SER A 80 -0.09 2.93 -0.42
CA SER A 80 -1.27 2.73 0.42
C SER A 80 -1.85 1.31 0.28
N ILE A 81 -3.08 1.07 0.74
CA ILE A 81 -3.71 -0.25 0.67
C ILE A 81 -3.89 -0.67 -0.78
N PHE A 82 -3.42 -1.86 -1.16
CA PHE A 82 -3.60 -2.34 -2.53
C PHE A 82 -5.07 -2.66 -2.80
N MET A 83 -5.58 -2.24 -3.95
CA MET A 83 -6.96 -2.52 -4.36
C MET A 83 -7.29 -4.02 -4.34
N ASP A 84 -6.32 -4.86 -4.73
CA ASP A 84 -6.39 -6.33 -4.67
C ASP A 84 -6.73 -6.86 -3.27
N MET A 85 -6.25 -6.18 -2.21
CA MET A 85 -6.53 -6.59 -0.84
C MET A 85 -8.00 -6.47 -0.45
N LEU A 86 -8.75 -5.61 -1.15
CA LEU A 86 -10.17 -5.33 -0.87
C LEU A 86 -11.11 -6.36 -1.48
N VAL A 87 -10.62 -7.22 -2.38
CA VAL A 87 -11.39 -8.31 -3.00
C VAL A 87 -10.86 -9.68 -2.61
N ARG A 88 -10.11 -9.80 -1.51
CA ARG A 88 -9.68 -11.09 -1.00
C ARG A 88 -10.84 -11.89 -0.40
N PRO A 89 -10.75 -13.23 -0.37
CA PRO A 89 -11.67 -14.08 0.38
C PRO A 89 -11.80 -13.63 1.84
N GLY A 90 -12.96 -13.87 2.45
CA GLY A 90 -13.23 -13.50 3.86
C GLY A 90 -13.70 -12.06 4.08
N THR A 91 -13.83 -11.25 3.03
CA THR A 91 -14.43 -9.91 3.09
C THR A 91 -15.96 -9.92 3.22
N GLY A 92 -16.61 -11.06 2.98
CA GLY A 92 -18.06 -11.25 3.04
C GLY A 92 -18.81 -10.93 1.73
N LEU A 93 -18.08 -10.60 0.66
CA LEU A 93 -18.66 -10.27 -0.64
C LEU A 93 -19.53 -11.41 -1.20
N ASP A 94 -19.16 -12.66 -0.92
CA ASP A 94 -19.93 -13.87 -1.18
C ASP A 94 -21.34 -13.82 -0.56
N LYS A 95 -21.46 -13.22 0.63
CA LYS A 95 -22.69 -13.10 1.43
C LYS A 95 -23.46 -11.80 1.20
N GLY A 96 -23.09 -11.00 0.19
CA GLY A 96 -23.75 -9.72 -0.10
C GLY A 96 -23.41 -8.60 0.89
N ARG A 97 -22.28 -8.70 1.60
CA ARG A 97 -21.82 -7.69 2.56
C ARG A 97 -20.31 -7.52 2.53
N TYR A 98 -19.83 -6.30 2.38
CA TYR A 98 -18.41 -6.00 2.52
C TYR A 98 -18.06 -5.65 3.97
N THR A 99 -17.07 -6.34 4.53
CA THR A 99 -16.61 -6.16 5.91
C THR A 99 -15.17 -5.64 5.92
N SER A 100 -14.92 -4.53 6.62
CA SER A 100 -13.59 -3.91 6.70
C SER A 100 -13.30 -3.33 8.10
N LEU A 101 -12.07 -2.88 8.32
CA LEU A 101 -11.57 -2.31 9.57
C LEU A 101 -12.01 -0.84 9.78
N VAL A 102 -12.26 -0.13 8.67
CA VAL A 102 -12.57 1.30 8.71
C VAL A 102 -14.00 1.56 9.17
N GLU A 103 -14.26 2.68 9.84
CA GLU A 103 -15.61 3.13 10.12
C GLU A 103 -16.39 3.38 8.82
N PRO A 104 -17.73 3.26 8.79
CA PRO A 104 -18.52 3.44 7.56
C PRO A 104 -18.22 4.76 6.84
N GLN A 105 -18.08 5.85 7.59
CA GLN A 105 -17.72 7.18 7.06
C GLN A 105 -16.21 7.45 7.07
N GLY A 106 -15.41 6.57 7.68
CA GLY A 106 -13.96 6.68 7.68
C GLY A 106 -13.41 6.39 6.29
N SER A 107 -12.42 7.16 5.85
CA SER A 107 -11.81 7.04 4.53
C SER A 107 -10.45 6.36 4.59
N MET A 108 -10.10 5.63 3.53
CA MET A 108 -8.75 5.10 3.33
C MET A 108 -8.24 5.35 1.92
N HIS A 109 -6.92 5.49 1.81
CA HIS A 109 -6.23 5.59 0.53
C HIS A 109 -5.95 4.21 -0.05
N VAL A 110 -6.24 4.02 -1.33
CA VAL A 110 -6.03 2.76 -2.04
C VAL A 110 -5.20 2.98 -3.29
N VAL A 111 -4.40 1.99 -3.69
CA VAL A 111 -3.51 2.09 -4.84
C VAL A 111 -3.60 0.81 -5.69
N SER A 112 -3.58 0.96 -7.02
CA SER A 112 -3.52 -0.17 -7.93
C SER A 112 -2.06 -0.59 -8.17
N LEU A 113 -1.79 -1.89 -8.38
CA LEU A 113 -0.44 -2.36 -8.70
C LEU A 113 0.11 -1.72 -9.99
N ALA A 114 -0.77 -1.49 -10.97
CA ALA A 114 -0.41 -0.82 -12.21
C ALA A 114 0.07 0.63 -11.96
N ASP A 115 -0.59 1.37 -11.07
CA ASP A 115 -0.16 2.73 -10.73
C ASP A 115 1.14 2.75 -9.93
N ILE A 116 1.39 1.77 -9.05
CA ILE A 116 2.71 1.65 -8.40
C ILE A 116 3.81 1.55 -9.46
N GLY A 117 3.62 0.73 -10.49
CA GLY A 117 4.57 0.62 -11.60
C GLY A 117 4.78 1.96 -12.33
N ARG A 118 3.71 2.72 -12.58
CA ARG A 118 3.79 4.05 -13.21
C ARG A 118 4.51 5.07 -12.33
N PHE A 119 4.25 5.07 -11.01
CA PHE A 119 4.96 5.91 -10.06
C PHE A 119 6.45 5.58 -10.01
N VAL A 120 6.80 4.30 -9.96
CA VAL A 120 8.20 3.85 -9.98
C VAL A 120 8.90 4.32 -11.26
N ALA A 121 8.26 4.17 -12.42
CA ALA A 121 8.81 4.66 -13.68
C ALA A 121 9.03 6.18 -13.68
N ALA A 122 8.07 6.95 -13.17
CA ALA A 122 8.20 8.40 -13.04
C ALA A 122 9.33 8.81 -12.08
N VAL A 123 9.53 8.06 -10.99
CA VAL A 123 10.60 8.29 -10.01
C VAL A 123 11.98 8.09 -10.64
N PHE A 124 12.16 7.04 -11.43
CA PHE A 124 13.43 6.84 -12.15
C PHE A 124 13.66 7.88 -13.26
N TYR A 125 12.60 8.33 -13.92
CA TYR A 125 12.71 9.33 -14.99
C TYR A 125 13.13 10.71 -14.46
N ASP A 126 12.70 11.08 -13.25
CA ASP A 126 12.94 12.41 -12.64
C ASP A 126 13.67 12.28 -11.29
N ARG A 127 14.88 11.69 -11.33
CA ARG A 127 15.72 11.50 -10.14
C ARG A 127 15.92 12.80 -9.36
N GLU A 128 16.17 13.92 -10.04
CA GLU A 128 16.42 15.21 -9.38
C GLU A 128 15.25 15.64 -8.48
N ARG A 129 14.01 15.41 -8.93
CA ARG A 129 12.82 15.69 -8.14
C ARG A 129 12.64 14.75 -6.95
N PHE A 130 12.97 13.47 -7.10
CA PHE A 130 12.61 12.44 -6.12
C PHE A 130 13.76 11.94 -5.24
N ALA A 131 15.00 12.28 -5.55
CA ALA A 131 16.17 11.92 -4.76
C ALA A 131 15.98 12.37 -3.30
N GLY A 132 16.20 11.43 -2.38
CA GLY A 132 16.05 11.68 -0.95
C GLY A 132 14.60 11.90 -0.49
N GLN A 133 13.57 11.71 -1.31
CA GLN A 133 12.18 11.89 -0.88
C GLN A 133 11.54 10.62 -0.30
N VAL A 134 10.56 10.80 0.60
CA VAL A 134 9.59 9.77 0.98
C VAL A 134 8.27 10.13 0.31
N VAL A 135 7.81 9.29 -0.62
CA VAL A 135 6.63 9.58 -1.44
C VAL A 135 5.50 8.61 -1.09
N PRO A 136 4.42 9.06 -0.42
CA PRO A 136 3.24 8.24 -0.22
C PRO A 136 2.50 8.08 -1.56
N LEU A 137 2.03 6.88 -1.87
CA LEU A 137 1.36 6.59 -3.15
C LEU A 137 -0.08 6.16 -2.93
N ALA A 138 -1.01 6.80 -3.64
CA ALA A 138 -2.43 6.44 -3.68
C ALA A 138 -2.99 6.67 -5.08
N SER A 139 -3.93 5.83 -5.49
CA SER A 139 -4.72 5.99 -6.71
C SER A 139 -6.11 6.58 -6.45
N ASP A 140 -6.68 6.31 -5.28
CA ASP A 140 -8.03 6.74 -4.91
C ASP A 140 -8.17 6.89 -3.39
N ARG A 141 -9.27 7.51 -2.94
CA ARG A 141 -9.65 7.62 -1.53
C ARG A 141 -11.14 7.34 -1.35
N LEU A 142 -11.47 6.36 -0.52
CA LEU A 142 -12.84 5.85 -0.39
C LEU A 142 -13.22 5.65 1.06
N THR A 143 -14.47 5.95 1.40
CA THR A 143 -15.07 5.54 2.66
C THR A 143 -15.54 4.08 2.63
N GLY A 144 -15.85 3.52 3.80
CA GLY A 144 -16.52 2.21 3.88
C GLY A 144 -17.80 2.15 3.04
N LEU A 145 -18.61 3.22 3.08
CA LEU A 145 -19.82 3.33 2.28
C LEU A 145 -19.54 3.46 0.77
N ASP A 146 -18.48 4.18 0.38
CA ASP A 146 -18.08 4.28 -1.03
C ASP A 146 -17.68 2.91 -1.60
N LEU A 147 -17.00 2.09 -0.79
CA LEU A 147 -16.64 0.72 -1.17
C LEU A 147 -17.86 -0.15 -1.40
N ALA A 148 -18.83 -0.13 -0.47
CA ALA A 148 -20.08 -0.86 -0.65
C ALA A 148 -20.83 -0.42 -1.90
N ALA A 149 -20.85 0.89 -2.20
CA ALA A 149 -21.42 1.42 -3.43
C ALA A 149 -20.65 0.99 -4.70
N ALA A 150 -19.31 0.96 -4.64
CA ALA A 150 -18.47 0.49 -5.74
C ALA A 150 -18.68 -1.00 -6.03
N PHE A 151 -18.72 -1.84 -4.99
CA PHE A 151 -19.00 -3.26 -5.12
C PHE A 151 -20.43 -3.53 -5.60
N SER A 152 -21.41 -2.78 -5.11
CA SER A 152 -22.80 -2.90 -5.56
C SER A 152 -22.93 -2.63 -7.06
N GLN A 153 -22.31 -1.55 -7.53
CA GLN A 153 -22.30 -1.20 -8.94
C GLN A 153 -21.58 -2.27 -9.78
N ALA A 154 -20.39 -2.72 -9.36
CA ALA A 154 -19.58 -3.67 -10.12
C ALA A 154 -20.19 -5.08 -10.18
N SER A 155 -20.86 -5.51 -9.10
CA SER A 155 -21.49 -6.83 -9.00
C SER A 155 -22.91 -6.89 -9.57
N GLY A 156 -23.56 -5.74 -9.78
CA GLY A 156 -24.95 -5.67 -10.22
C GLY A 156 -25.98 -6.10 -9.18
N ARG A 157 -25.57 -6.26 -7.91
CA ARG A 157 -26.45 -6.59 -6.78
C ARG A 157 -26.14 -5.72 -5.56
N PRO A 158 -27.09 -5.49 -4.64
CA PRO A 158 -26.82 -4.74 -3.42
C PRO A 158 -25.74 -5.43 -2.57
N ILE A 159 -24.70 -4.67 -2.19
CA ILE A 159 -23.68 -5.06 -1.22
C ILE A 159 -23.77 -4.07 -0.05
N SER A 160 -24.06 -4.58 1.14
CA SER A 160 -24.09 -3.77 2.38
C SER A 160 -22.68 -3.59 2.94
N TYR A 161 -22.46 -2.55 3.74
CA TYR A 161 -21.21 -2.36 4.49
C TYR A 161 -21.35 -2.82 5.95
N ALA A 162 -20.31 -3.41 6.51
CA ALA A 162 -20.14 -3.55 7.95
C ALA A 162 -18.69 -3.30 8.37
N ARG A 163 -18.51 -2.69 9.54
CA ARG A 163 -17.20 -2.68 10.19
C ARG A 163 -16.99 -3.99 10.97
N LEU A 164 -15.75 -4.46 11.04
CA LEU A 164 -15.38 -5.54 11.94
C LEU A 164 -15.74 -5.17 13.40
N PRO A 165 -16.42 -6.06 14.15
CA PRO A 165 -16.78 -5.76 15.54
C PRO A 165 -15.55 -5.59 16.44
N ASP A 166 -15.63 -4.69 17.43
CA ASP A 166 -14.53 -4.46 18.38
C ASP A 166 -14.12 -5.73 19.15
N ALA A 167 -15.07 -6.64 19.39
CA ALA A 167 -14.80 -7.94 20.00
C ALA A 167 -13.86 -8.82 19.15
N VAL A 168 -13.89 -8.67 17.83
CA VAL A 168 -12.94 -9.35 16.93
C VAL A 168 -11.59 -8.64 17.00
N LEU A 169 -11.58 -7.31 16.93
CA LEU A 169 -10.34 -6.51 16.99
C LEU A 169 -9.57 -6.75 18.30
N SER A 170 -10.26 -6.82 19.44
CA SER A 170 -9.63 -7.01 20.75
C SER A 170 -8.95 -8.38 20.92
N THR A 171 -9.30 -9.36 20.10
CA THR A 171 -8.69 -10.71 20.12
C THR A 171 -7.53 -10.85 19.14
N ASN A 172 -7.31 -9.86 18.28
CA ASN A 172 -6.29 -9.89 17.25
C ASN A 172 -5.50 -8.56 17.26
N PRO A 173 -4.34 -8.51 17.97
CA PRO A 173 -3.53 -7.30 18.09
C PRO A 173 -3.17 -6.67 16.74
N ASP A 174 -3.02 -7.53 15.75
CA ASP A 174 -2.69 -7.18 14.38
C ASP A 174 -3.80 -6.40 13.68
N LEU A 175 -5.05 -6.86 13.80
CA LEU A 175 -6.22 -6.15 13.28
C LEU A 175 -6.52 -4.88 14.09
N ALA A 176 -6.37 -4.93 15.42
CA ALA A 176 -6.52 -3.77 16.28
C ALA A 176 -5.57 -2.63 15.87
N HIS A 177 -4.29 -2.94 15.66
CA HIS A 177 -3.32 -1.95 15.21
C HIS A 177 -3.63 -1.39 13.82
N MET A 178 -4.08 -2.22 12.87
CA MET A 178 -4.49 -1.73 11.55
C MET A 178 -5.70 -0.80 11.63
N ALA A 179 -6.71 -1.16 12.44
CA ALA A 179 -7.88 -0.32 12.64
C ALA A 179 -7.51 1.03 13.26
N GLU A 180 -6.68 1.03 14.31
CA GLU A 180 -6.18 2.25 14.94
C GLU A 180 -5.34 3.08 13.95
N SER A 181 -4.50 2.43 13.14
CA SER A 181 -3.68 3.11 12.14
C SER A 181 -4.52 3.79 11.04
N LEU A 182 -5.63 3.17 10.64
CA LEU A 182 -6.58 3.73 9.69
C LEU A 182 -7.40 4.90 10.27
N GLU A 183 -7.56 4.97 11.59
CA GLU A 183 -8.27 6.06 12.24
C GLU A 183 -7.33 7.23 12.58
N ARG A 184 -6.16 6.95 13.17
CA ARG A 184 -5.30 7.96 13.81
C ARG A 184 -3.80 7.80 13.53
N GLY A 185 -3.41 6.74 12.82
CA GLY A 185 -1.99 6.44 12.59
C GLY A 185 -1.52 6.76 11.17
N PRO A 186 -0.41 6.12 10.73
CA PRO A 186 0.18 6.36 9.42
C PRO A 186 -0.78 6.14 8.24
N LEU A 187 -1.70 5.17 8.33
CA LEU A 187 -2.65 4.88 7.26
C LEU A 187 -3.78 5.91 7.12
N SER A 188 -4.04 6.74 8.15
CA SER A 188 -5.03 7.80 8.10
C SER A 188 -4.49 9.13 7.55
N GLN A 189 -3.16 9.22 7.34
CA GLN A 189 -2.52 10.43 6.83
C GLN A 189 -3.03 10.76 5.43
N PRO A 190 -3.39 12.04 5.17
CA PRO A 190 -3.90 12.44 3.87
C PRO A 190 -2.82 12.34 2.80
N ILE A 191 -3.18 11.78 1.65
CA ILE A 191 -2.36 11.77 0.43
C ILE A 191 -3.02 12.70 -0.59
N ASP A 192 -2.24 13.66 -1.10
CA ASP A 192 -2.68 14.59 -2.13
C ASP A 192 -2.85 13.88 -3.48
N LEU A 193 -4.10 13.60 -3.85
CA LEU A 193 -4.42 12.92 -5.10
C LEU A 193 -4.20 13.80 -6.34
N ASP A 194 -4.17 15.12 -6.21
CA ASP A 194 -3.85 16.01 -7.33
C ASP A 194 -2.35 15.96 -7.64
N LEU A 195 -1.51 15.90 -6.60
CA LEU A 195 -0.09 15.61 -6.76
C LEU A 195 0.12 14.21 -7.37
N MET A 196 -0.63 13.19 -6.93
CA MET A 196 -0.55 11.86 -7.51
C MET A 196 -0.91 11.86 -9.01
N ARG A 197 -1.95 12.60 -9.42
CA ARG A 197 -2.31 12.78 -10.84
C ARG A 197 -1.24 13.55 -11.62
N ALA A 198 -0.57 14.52 -10.99
CA ALA A 198 0.52 15.25 -11.63
C ALA A 198 1.75 14.36 -11.90
N ILE A 199 1.97 13.33 -11.07
CA ILE A 199 3.04 12.34 -11.28
C ILE A 199 2.59 11.23 -12.24
N ASN A 200 1.35 10.76 -12.13
CA ASN A 200 0.74 9.74 -12.97
C ASN A 200 -0.64 10.23 -13.48
N PRO A 201 -0.70 10.82 -14.70
CA PRO A 201 -1.95 11.33 -15.27
C PRO A 201 -3.05 10.26 -15.46
N ASP A 202 -2.67 9.00 -15.59
CA ASP A 202 -3.58 7.86 -15.81
C ASP A 202 -4.00 7.19 -14.48
N LEU A 203 -4.11 7.96 -13.41
CA LEU A 203 -4.40 7.46 -12.07
C LEU A 203 -5.72 6.65 -12.03
N THR A 204 -5.65 5.40 -11.57
CA THR A 204 -6.78 4.47 -11.67
C THR A 204 -7.70 4.61 -10.48
N SER A 205 -8.94 5.08 -10.68
CA SER A 205 -9.96 5.01 -9.61
C SER A 205 -10.34 3.56 -9.28
N PHE A 206 -10.82 3.30 -8.06
CA PHE A 206 -11.21 1.95 -7.66
C PHE A 206 -12.37 1.40 -8.51
N ARG A 207 -13.32 2.25 -8.91
CA ARG A 207 -14.41 1.84 -9.81
C ARG A 207 -13.88 1.42 -11.18
N ALA A 208 -12.92 2.16 -11.75
CA ALA A 208 -12.28 1.80 -13.00
C ALA A 208 -11.47 0.50 -12.88
N TRP A 209 -10.79 0.31 -11.74
CA TRP A 209 -10.06 -0.91 -11.44
C TRP A 209 -11.01 -2.13 -11.37
N LEU A 210 -12.14 -2.03 -10.65
CA LEU A 210 -13.15 -3.09 -10.58
C LEU A 210 -13.77 -3.44 -11.95
N ALA A 211 -13.84 -2.47 -12.86
CA ALA A 211 -14.34 -2.68 -14.22
C ALA A 211 -13.34 -3.39 -15.14
N THR A 212 -12.06 -3.44 -14.76
CA THR A 212 -10.97 -3.95 -15.59
C THR A 212 -10.14 -5.00 -14.82
N GLN A 213 -8.98 -4.62 -14.30
CA GLN A 213 -8.00 -5.49 -13.64
C GLN A 213 -8.58 -6.25 -12.44
N GLY A 214 -9.42 -5.59 -11.65
CA GLY A 214 -10.06 -6.16 -10.48
C GLY A 214 -11.26 -7.05 -10.76
N ARG A 215 -11.76 -7.09 -12.02
CA ARG A 215 -12.99 -7.82 -12.35
C ARG A 215 -12.88 -9.33 -12.10
N PRO A 216 -11.80 -10.03 -12.50
CA PRO A 216 -11.66 -11.46 -12.22
C PRO A 216 -11.62 -11.75 -10.72
N LEU A 217 -10.86 -10.95 -9.96
CA LEU A 217 -10.72 -11.09 -8.51
C LEU A 217 -12.04 -10.82 -7.78
N LEU A 218 -12.79 -9.80 -8.19
CA LEU A 218 -14.13 -9.54 -7.67
C LEU A 218 -15.06 -10.73 -7.94
N ASN A 219 -15.05 -11.29 -9.16
CA ASN A 219 -15.89 -12.44 -9.49
C ASN A 219 -15.53 -13.69 -8.66
N GLU A 220 -14.27 -13.86 -8.27
CA GLU A 220 -13.84 -14.91 -7.35
C GLU A 220 -14.34 -14.63 -5.93
N ALA A 221 -14.13 -13.42 -5.41
CA ALA A 221 -14.59 -13.01 -4.08
C ALA A 221 -16.11 -13.12 -3.88
N LEU A 222 -16.88 -12.91 -4.95
CA LEU A 222 -18.35 -13.05 -4.96
C LEU A 222 -18.82 -14.52 -4.93
N ARG A 223 -17.96 -15.48 -5.25
CA ARG A 223 -18.30 -16.91 -5.27
C ARG A 223 -18.04 -17.63 -3.94
N GLY A 224 -17.18 -17.07 -3.09
CA GLY A 224 -16.81 -17.66 -1.79
C GLY A 224 -15.62 -18.58 -1.89
#